data_AF-A0A1H6NWZ1-F1
#
_entry.id   AF-A0A1H6NWZ1-F1
#
_cell.length_a   1.000
_cell.length_b   1.000
_cell.length_c   1.000
_cell.angle_alpha   90.00
_cell.angle_beta   90.00
_cell.angle_gamma   90.00
#
_symmetry.space_group_name_H-M   'P 1'
#
loop_
_entity.id
_entity.type
_entity.pdbx_description
1 polymer ?
#
loop_
_entity_poly.entity_id
_entity_poly.type
_entity_poly.pdbx_seq_one_letter_code
_entity_poly.pdbx_strand_id
1 'polypeptide(L)'
;MGTVHNIAFNLPERAPVCTVLTQKFAGQLHAFNDVTRDLRAAGIQIIGLDVSNTTITISPNCVDKLCLTFSSDMRGMMSRTEGKRTRNRTTVRGVDVVWFHPIREQDQ
;
A
#
# COMPACT_ATOMS: atom_id res chain seq x y z
N MET A 1 -56.02 22.62 11.17
CA MET A 1 -55.10 21.90 10.27
C MET A 1 -54.60 22.91 9.23
N GLY A 2 -53.32 23.17 8.99
CA GLY A 2 -52.10 22.53 9.46
C GLY A 2 -50.93 23.52 9.52
N THR A 3 -49.92 23.16 10.31
CA THR A 3 -48.71 23.95 10.57
C THR A 3 -47.63 23.52 9.59
N VAL A 4 -47.19 24.42 8.70
CA VAL A 4 -46.11 24.16 7.76
C VAL A 4 -44.78 24.19 8.54
N HIS A 5 -44.21 23.02 8.79
CA HIS A 5 -42.88 22.91 9.40
C HIS A 5 -41.83 23.22 8.33
N ASN A 6 -41.11 24.32 8.53
CA ASN A 6 -39.96 24.70 7.71
C ASN A 6 -38.78 23.80 8.09
N ILE A 7 -38.53 22.75 7.32
CA ILE A 7 -37.40 21.84 7.54
C ILE A 7 -36.17 22.51 6.92
N ALA A 8 -35.35 23.14 7.76
CA ALA A 8 -34.02 23.57 7.35
C ALA A 8 -33.20 22.32 6.98
N PHE A 9 -32.85 22.19 5.70
CA PHE A 9 -31.87 21.21 5.25
C PHE A 9 -30.52 21.59 5.86
N ASN A 10 -30.14 20.90 6.94
CA ASN A 10 -28.79 20.95 7.46
C ASN A 10 -27.88 20.29 6.42
N LEU A 11 -27.25 21.09 5.57
CA LEU A 11 -26.20 20.61 4.67
C LEU A 11 -25.09 20.03 5.54
N PRO A 12 -24.60 18.80 5.27
CA PRO A 12 -23.49 18.25 6.03
C PRO A 12 -22.31 19.23 5.93
N GLU A 13 -21.76 19.56 7.10
CA GLU A 13 -20.56 20.36 7.27
C GLU A 13 -19.53 19.89 6.24
N ARG A 14 -19.17 20.79 5.31
CA ARG A 14 -18.37 20.52 4.12
C ARG A 14 -17.16 19.68 4.53
N ALA A 15 -17.10 18.42 4.09
CA ALA A 15 -15.94 17.57 4.31
C ALA A 15 -14.68 18.38 3.96
N PRO A 16 -13.61 18.33 4.78
CA PRO A 16 -12.44 19.16 4.56
C PRO A 16 -11.97 18.95 3.13
N VAL A 17 -11.95 20.04 2.37
CA VAL A 17 -11.49 20.03 0.99
C VAL A 17 -10.02 19.63 1.06
N CYS A 18 -9.70 18.41 0.62
CA CYS A 18 -8.34 17.90 0.58
C CYS A 18 -7.60 18.61 -0.56
N THR A 19 -7.21 19.86 -0.32
CA THR A 19 -6.46 20.70 -1.23
C THR A 19 -5.12 21.01 -0.58
N VAL A 20 -4.12 20.17 -0.82
CA VAL A 20 -2.88 20.52 -1.52
C VAL A 20 -2.15 19.20 -1.77
N LEU A 21 -2.08 18.79 -3.04
CA LEU A 21 -1.08 17.81 -3.49
C LEU A 21 0.29 18.50 -3.35
N THR A 22 0.89 18.43 -2.16
CA THR A 22 2.20 19.05 -1.93
C THR A 22 3.20 18.44 -2.91
N GLN A 23 4.19 19.20 -3.39
CA GLN A 23 5.20 18.66 -4.31
C GLN A 23 5.86 17.38 -3.76
N LYS A 24 6.05 17.31 -2.44
CA LYS A 24 6.54 16.12 -1.74
C LYS A 24 5.59 14.93 -1.93
N PHE A 25 4.31 15.12 -1.67
CA PHE A 25 3.30 14.05 -1.82
C PHE A 25 3.11 13.66 -3.29
N ALA A 26 3.17 14.62 -4.22
CA ALA A 26 3.14 14.36 -5.65
C ALA A 26 4.32 13.47 -6.09
N GLY A 27 5.53 13.76 -5.61
CA GLY A 27 6.71 12.94 -5.87
C GLY A 27 6.60 11.54 -5.28
N GLN A 28 6.10 11.42 -4.05
CA GLN A 28 5.82 10.12 -3.42
C GLN A 28 4.79 9.30 -4.21
N LEU A 29 3.70 9.94 -4.62
CA LEU A 29 2.64 9.31 -5.40
C LEU A 29 3.14 8.88 -6.79
N HIS A 30 4.01 9.68 -7.42
CA HIS A 30 4.64 9.33 -8.68
C HIS A 30 5.49 8.06 -8.53
N ALA A 31 6.41 8.03 -7.55
CA ALA A 31 7.23 6.85 -7.28
C ALA A 31 6.38 5.61 -6.95
N PHE A 32 5.34 5.78 -6.13
CA PHE A 32 4.39 4.73 -5.79
C PHE A 32 3.68 4.15 -7.01
N ASN A 33 3.20 5.01 -7.90
CA ASN A 33 2.49 4.61 -9.11
C ASN A 33 3.43 3.92 -10.11
N ASP A 34 4.66 4.42 -10.27
CA ASP A 34 5.67 3.80 -11.13
C ASP A 34 6.02 2.39 -10.64
N VAL A 35 6.33 2.23 -9.35
CA VAL A 35 6.60 0.91 -8.78
C VAL A 35 5.38 -0.01 -8.92
N THR A 36 4.18 0.49 -8.66
CA THR A 36 2.94 -0.27 -8.85
C THR A 36 2.78 -0.77 -10.29
N ARG A 37 3.04 0.09 -11.28
CA ARG A 37 2.95 -0.25 -12.70
C ARG A 37 4.00 -1.28 -13.09
N ASP A 38 5.23 -1.09 -12.65
CA ASP A 38 6.35 -1.98 -12.99
C ASP A 38 6.18 -3.35 -12.35
N LEU A 39 5.68 -3.42 -11.11
CA LEU A 39 5.32 -4.69 -10.46
C LEU A 39 4.25 -5.43 -11.27
N ARG A 40 3.20 -4.74 -11.72
CA ARG A 40 2.15 -5.34 -12.56
C ARG A 40 2.70 -5.79 -13.91
N ALA A 41 3.56 -4.99 -14.54
CA ALA A 41 4.20 -5.33 -15.81
C ALA A 41 5.10 -6.57 -15.67
N ALA A 42 5.76 -6.75 -14.53
CA ALA A 42 6.53 -7.95 -14.19
C ALA A 42 5.66 -9.18 -13.82
N GLY A 43 4.33 -9.05 -13.85
CA GLY A 43 3.40 -10.12 -13.46
C GLY A 43 3.44 -10.44 -11.97
N ILE A 44 3.80 -9.46 -11.12
CA ILE A 44 3.75 -9.57 -9.66
C ILE A 44 2.34 -9.20 -9.19
N GLN A 45 1.72 -10.13 -8.46
CA GLN A 45 0.39 -9.93 -7.93
C GLN A 45 0.44 -9.00 -6.72
N ILE A 46 -0.15 -7.82 -6.87
CA ILE A 46 -0.38 -6.87 -5.78
C ILE A 46 -1.70 -7.23 -5.08
N ILE A 47 -1.66 -7.37 -3.77
CA ILE A 47 -2.81 -7.72 -2.92
C ILE A 47 -3.23 -6.59 -1.97
N GLY A 48 -2.44 -5.52 -1.87
CA GLY A 48 -2.77 -4.34 -1.08
C GLY A 48 -1.96 -3.11 -1.51
N LEU A 49 -2.59 -1.93 -1.41
CA LEU A 49 -1.99 -0.64 -1.70
C LEU A 49 -2.32 0.32 -0.56
N ASP A 50 -1.29 0.85 0.08
CA ASP A 50 -1.39 1.87 1.12
C ASP A 50 -0.55 3.08 0.69
N VAL A 51 -1.21 4.02 0.03
CA VAL A 51 -0.58 5.25 -0.50
C VAL A 51 -0.09 6.13 0.65
N SER A 52 -0.83 6.19 1.75
CA SER A 52 -0.50 7.04 2.90
C SER A 52 0.82 6.64 3.54
N ASN A 53 1.10 5.34 3.63
CA ASN A 53 2.37 4.80 4.13
C ASN A 53 3.35 4.43 3.00
N THR A 54 3.06 4.76 1.73
CA THR A 54 3.88 4.40 0.56
C THR A 54 4.26 2.91 0.55
N THR A 55 3.29 2.05 0.87
CA THR A 55 3.47 0.60 1.03
C THR A 55 2.62 -0.18 0.03
N ILE A 56 3.25 -1.13 -0.66
CA ILE A 56 2.62 -2.08 -1.58
C ILE A 56 2.76 -3.47 -0.98
N THR A 57 1.64 -4.17 -0.83
CA THR A 57 1.65 -5.57 -0.39
C THR A 57 1.49 -6.49 -1.60
N ILE A 58 2.40 -7.45 -1.76
CA ILE A 58 2.38 -8.44 -2.84
C ILE A 58 2.06 -9.84 -2.32
N SER A 59 1.61 -10.71 -3.23
CA SER A 59 1.45 -12.13 -2.97
C SER A 59 2.81 -12.77 -2.66
N PRO A 60 2.93 -13.62 -1.60
CA PRO A 60 4.17 -14.33 -1.30
C PRO A 60 4.62 -15.26 -2.44
N ASN A 61 3.72 -15.67 -3.33
CA ASN A 61 4.04 -16.49 -4.49
C ASN A 61 4.81 -15.72 -5.58
N CYS A 62 4.93 -14.40 -5.46
CA CYS A 62 5.63 -13.56 -6.43
C CYS A 62 7.00 -13.07 -5.93
N VAL A 63 7.46 -13.54 -4.77
CA VAL A 63 8.73 -13.09 -4.16
C VAL A 63 9.92 -13.42 -5.06
N ASP A 64 9.97 -14.60 -5.66
CA ASP A 64 11.06 -14.97 -6.58
C ASP A 64 11.11 -14.05 -7.80
N LYS A 65 9.95 -13.70 -8.36
CA LYS A 65 9.85 -12.73 -9.47
C LYS A 65 10.27 -11.32 -9.04
N LEU A 66 9.91 -10.91 -7.82
CA LEU A 66 10.35 -9.64 -7.25
C LEU A 66 11.88 -9.59 -7.16
N CYS A 67 12.50 -10.60 -6.56
CA CYS A 67 13.96 -10.69 -6.42
C CYS A 67 14.65 -10.72 -7.79
N LEU A 68 14.14 -11.50 -8.75
CA LEU A 68 14.72 -11.58 -10.08
C LEU A 68 14.66 -10.24 -10.83
N THR A 69 13.51 -9.56 -10.77
CA THR A 69 13.25 -8.37 -11.59
C THR A 69 13.76 -7.08 -10.96
N PHE A 70 13.79 -6.99 -9.62
CA PHE A 70 14.09 -5.76 -8.88
C PHE A 70 15.32 -5.86 -7.96
N SER A 71 16.15 -6.90 -8.07
CA SER A 71 17.33 -7.11 -7.20
C SER A 71 18.24 -5.88 -7.09
N SER A 72 18.48 -5.15 -8.19
CA SER A 72 19.32 -3.94 -8.22
C SER A 72 18.72 -2.77 -7.41
N ASP A 73 17.40 -2.73 -7.33
CA ASP A 73 16.64 -1.60 -6.79
C ASP A 73 16.19 -1.84 -5.36
N MET A 74 16.26 -3.10 -4.91
CA MET A 74 15.90 -3.52 -3.56
C MET A 74 16.96 -3.05 -2.55
N ARG A 75 16.48 -2.36 -1.51
CA ARG A 75 17.28 -1.89 -0.37
C ARG A 75 16.57 -2.23 0.93
N GLY A 76 17.35 -2.34 2.01
CA GLY A 76 16.78 -2.44 3.36
C GLY A 76 15.87 -3.64 3.57
N MET A 77 16.27 -4.82 3.08
CA MET A 77 15.55 -6.06 3.33
C MET A 77 15.45 -6.30 4.84
N MET A 78 14.22 -6.44 5.34
CA MET A 78 13.92 -6.69 6.74
C MET A 78 12.86 -7.78 6.86
N SER A 79 12.97 -8.59 7.92
CA SER A 79 11.99 -9.60 8.24
C SER A 79 11.63 -9.49 9.72
N ARG A 80 10.33 -9.49 10.02
CA ARG A 80 9.83 -9.44 11.38
C ARG A 80 8.69 -10.44 11.56
N THR A 81 8.79 -11.25 12.59
CA THR A 81 7.71 -12.18 12.97
C THR A 81 6.65 -11.45 13.79
N GLU A 82 5.41 -11.51 13.34
CA GLU A 82 4.24 -10.90 13.98
C GLU A 82 3.15 -11.97 14.14
N GLY A 83 3.03 -12.52 15.36
CA GLY A 83 2.08 -13.59 15.66
C GLY A 83 2.40 -14.89 14.90
N LYS A 84 1.50 -15.31 14.00
CA LYS A 84 1.63 -16.53 13.17
C LYS A 84 2.20 -16.28 11.77
N ARG A 85 2.66 -15.06 11.47
CA ARG A 85 3.17 -14.68 10.14
C ARG A 85 4.50 -13.96 10.25
N THR A 86 5.35 -14.16 9.26
CA THR A 86 6.56 -13.38 9.06
C THR A 86 6.29 -12.30 8.03
N ARG A 87 6.35 -11.04 8.44
CA ARG A 87 6.26 -9.86 7.59
C ARG A 87 7.65 -9.55 7.04
N ASN A 88 7.81 -9.64 5.73
CA ASN A 88 9.03 -9.26 5.03
C ASN A 88 8.81 -7.94 4.33
N ARG A 89 9.84 -7.12 4.29
CA ARG A 89 9.83 -5.79 3.68
C ARG A 89 11.13 -5.58 2.94
N THR A 90 11.03 -4.97 1.76
CA THR A 90 12.14 -4.32 1.08
C THR A 90 11.68 -2.94 0.62
N THR A 91 12.60 -2.02 0.40
CA THR A 91 12.30 -0.74 -0.25
C THR A 91 12.75 -0.80 -1.71
N VAL A 92 11.88 -0.40 -2.64
CA VAL A 92 12.16 -0.26 -4.08
C VAL A 92 11.87 1.19 -4.46
N ARG A 93 12.89 1.95 -4.88
CA ARG A 93 12.74 3.36 -5.30
C ARG A 93 11.97 4.24 -4.28
N GLY A 94 12.18 4.00 -2.99
CA GLY A 94 11.51 4.73 -1.90
C GLY A 94 10.10 4.24 -1.53
N VAL A 95 9.63 3.16 -2.18
CA VAL A 95 8.34 2.51 -1.90
C VAL A 95 8.58 1.21 -1.16
N ASP A 96 7.85 0.98 -0.09
CA ASP A 96 7.95 -0.26 0.66
C ASP A 96 7.16 -1.38 -0.01
N VAL A 97 7.82 -2.48 -0.33
CA VAL A 97 7.22 -3.70 -0.86
C VAL A 97 7.23 -4.75 0.23
N VAL A 98 6.04 -5.24 0.58
CA VAL A 98 5.81 -6.12 1.73
C VAL A 98 5.15 -7.41 1.29
N TRP A 99 5.53 -8.53 1.90
CA TRP A 99 4.84 -9.80 1.76
C TRP A 99 4.86 -10.57 3.08
N PHE A 100 3.90 -11.47 3.23
CA PHE A 100 3.75 -12.27 4.43
C PHE A 100 3.93 -13.74 4.09
N HIS A 101 4.83 -14.41 4.81
CA HIS A 101 4.86 -15.87 4.84
C HIS A 101 4.14 -16.35 6.10
N PRO A 102 3.36 -17.44 6.02
CA PRO A 102 2.97 -18.14 7.24
C PRO A 102 4.24 -18.61 7.96
N ILE A 103 4.27 -18.46 9.27
CA ILE A 103 5.26 -19.22 10.06
C ILE A 103 4.86 -20.68 9.82
N ARG A 104 5.78 -21.47 9.26
CA ARG A 104 5.58 -22.92 9.24
C ARG A 104 5.49 -23.33 10.72
N GLU A 105 4.28 -23.62 11.21
CA GLU A 105 4.11 -24.61 12.27
C GLU A 105 4.65 -25.90 11.63
N GLN A 106 5.97 -26.10 11.77
CA GLN A 106 6.61 -27.34 11.38
C GLN A 106 6.07 -28.38 12.38
N ASP A 107 5.32 -29.33 11.83
CA ASP A 107 4.68 -30.48 12.47
C ASP A 107 5.23 -30.84 13.86
N GLN A 108 4.33 -30.83 14.85
CA GLN A 108 4.49 -31.59 16.09
C GLN A 108 3.36 -32.60 16.19
#